data_AF-A0AAV5VQG6-F1
#
_entry.id   AF-A0AAV5VQG6-F1
#
_cell.length_a   1.000
_cell.length_b   1.000
_cell.length_c   1.000
_cell.angle_alpha   90.00
_cell.angle_beta   90.00
_cell.angle_gamma   90.00
#
_symmetry.space_group_name_H-M   'P 1'
#
loop_
_entity.id
_entity.type
_entity.pdbx_description
1 polymer ?
#
loop_
_entity_poly.entity_id
_entity_poly.type
_entity_poly.pdbx_seq_one_letter_code
_entity_poly.pdbx_strand_id
1 'polypeptide(L)'
;LQIWNLSIAVISGVCAVILTPEYFDTLLNKGYSASVCSSRDSFYGGTNGWGVFILGFIRLPEYIDTLFIVLKKRPLEFIHWYHHSFTLLVCWYHISYIL
;
A
#
# COMPACT_ATOMS: atom_id res chain seq x y z
N LEU A 1 -8.97 2.30 17.98
CA LEU A 1 -7.53 2.13 17.73
C LEU A 1 -7.17 0.67 17.55
N GLN A 2 -7.29 -0.22 18.54
CA GLN A 2 -6.91 -1.64 18.35
C GLN A 2 -7.69 -2.36 17.23
N ILE A 3 -9.02 -2.26 17.20
CA ILE A 3 -9.84 -2.86 16.13
C ILE A 3 -9.58 -2.19 14.77
N TRP A 4 -9.39 -0.88 14.76
CA TRP A 4 -9.05 -0.09 13.57
C TRP A 4 -7.72 -0.55 12.95
N ASN A 5 -6.67 -0.62 13.75
CA ASN A 5 -5.34 -1.06 13.32
C ASN A 5 -5.35 -2.53 12.91
N LEU A 6 -6.15 -3.36 13.58
CA LEU A 6 -6.34 -4.76 13.18
C LEU A 6 -7.04 -4.87 11.81
N SER A 7 -8.10 -4.09 11.56
CA SER A 7 -8.78 -4.11 10.26
C SER A 7 -7.86 -3.68 9.12
N ILE A 8 -7.05 -2.64 9.33
CA ILE A 8 -6.07 -2.17 8.35
C ILE A 8 -5.00 -3.24 8.11
N ALA A 9 -4.49 -3.86 9.17
CA ALA A 9 -3.49 -4.91 9.08
C ALA A 9 -4.01 -6.16 8.33
N VAL A 10 -5.24 -6.59 8.61
CA VAL A 10 -5.86 -7.74 7.93
C VAL A 10 -6.03 -7.47 6.44
N ILE A 11 -6.60 -6.33 6.07
CA ILE A 11 -6.80 -5.99 4.65
C ILE A 11 -5.44 -5.86 3.93
N SER A 12 -4.46 -5.24 4.58
CA SER A 12 -3.10 -5.14 4.05
C SER A 12 -2.45 -6.51 3.86
N GLY A 13 -2.63 -7.43 4.81
CA GLY A 13 -2.14 -8.80 4.73
C GLY A 13 -2.78 -9.59 3.58
N VAL A 14 -4.09 -9.46 3.38
CA VAL A 14 -4.79 -10.09 2.25
C VAL A 14 -4.26 -9.55 0.92
N CYS A 15 -4.09 -8.23 0.79
CA CYS A 15 -3.52 -7.62 -0.41
C CYS A 15 -2.08 -8.11 -0.65
N ALA A 16 -1.27 -8.25 0.40
CA ALA A 16 0.08 -8.78 0.30
C ALA A 16 0.07 -10.23 -0.23
N VAL A 17 -0.81 -11.10 0.27
CA VAL A 17 -0.93 -12.49 -0.20
C VAL A 17 -1.33 -12.55 -1.68
N ILE A 18 -2.20 -11.65 -2.14
CA ILE A 18 -2.62 -11.58 -3.55
C ILE A 18 -1.46 -11.16 -4.48
N LEU A 19 -0.66 -10.15 -4.07
CA LEU A 19 0.42 -9.59 -4.89
C LEU A 19 1.71 -10.42 -4.87
N THR A 20 1.94 -11.17 -3.80
CA THR A 20 3.14 -12.00 -3.59
C THR A 20 3.42 -13.01 -4.72
N PRO A 21 2.46 -13.82 -5.20
CA PRO A 21 2.74 -14.83 -6.23
C PRO A 21 3.20 -14.22 -7.56
N GLU A 22 2.61 -13.11 -8.01
CA GLU A 22 3.04 -12.41 -9.25
C GLU A 22 4.49 -11.90 -9.13
N TYR A 23 4.85 -11.38 -7.96
CA TYR A 23 6.20 -10.91 -7.69
C TYR A 23 7.22 -12.05 -7.76
N PHE A 24 6.95 -13.17 -7.09
CA PHE A 24 7.85 -14.33 -7.10
C PHE A 24 7.91 -15.01 -8.47
N ASP A 25 6.80 -15.08 -9.20
CA ASP A 25 6.79 -15.59 -10.57
C ASP A 25 7.69 -14.74 -11.49
N THR A 26 7.53 -13.42 -11.45
CA THR A 26 8.36 -12.49 -12.22
C THR A 26 9.84 -12.60 -11.83
N LEU A 27 10.14 -12.73 -10.53
CA LEU A 27 11.52 -12.86 -10.04
C LEU A 27 12.20 -14.15 -10.48
N LEU A 28 11.51 -15.29 -10.37
CA LEU A 28 12.10 -16.59 -10.67
C LEU A 28 12.12 -16.89 -12.17
N ASN A 29 11.10 -16.48 -12.92
CA ASN A 29 10.97 -16.83 -14.34
C ASN A 29 11.53 -15.76 -15.30
N LYS A 30 11.50 -14.48 -14.93
CA LYS A 30 11.96 -13.36 -15.80
C LYS A 30 13.26 -12.72 -15.30
N GLY A 31 13.69 -13.02 -14.07
CA GLY A 31 14.91 -12.53 -13.45
C GLY A 31 14.78 -11.15 -12.80
N TYR A 32 15.80 -10.76 -12.04
CA TYR A 32 15.79 -9.53 -11.22
C TYR A 32 15.52 -8.25 -12.00
N SER A 33 16.15 -8.09 -13.18
CA SER A 33 15.95 -6.90 -14.02
C SER A 33 14.50 -6.78 -14.47
N ALA A 34 13.85 -7.91 -14.76
CA ALA A 34 12.43 -7.91 -15.07
C ALA A 34 11.58 -7.63 -13.83
N SER A 35 11.91 -8.09 -12.62
CA SER A 35 11.14 -7.74 -11.42
C SER A 35 11.07 -6.24 -11.13
N VAL A 36 12.14 -5.51 -11.44
CA VAL A 36 12.21 -4.05 -11.23
C VAL A 36 11.65 -3.29 -12.43
N CYS A 37 11.84 -3.80 -13.65
CA CYS A 37 11.45 -3.13 -14.90
C CYS A 37 10.19 -3.72 -15.57
N SER A 38 9.47 -4.67 -14.93
CA SER A 38 8.34 -5.38 -15.55
C SER A 38 7.27 -4.40 -16.02
N SER A 39 6.82 -4.61 -17.25
CA SER A 39 5.80 -3.80 -17.91
C SER A 39 4.52 -3.74 -17.09
N ARG A 40 3.98 -2.52 -16.98
CA ARG A 40 2.74 -2.13 -16.30
C ARG A 40 1.54 -3.06 -16.59
N ASP A 41 1.52 -3.70 -17.75
CA ASP A 41 0.39 -4.51 -18.21
C ASP A 41 0.18 -5.83 -17.43
N SER A 42 1.21 -6.45 -16.83
CA SER A 42 1.02 -7.71 -16.08
C SER A 42 0.72 -7.48 -14.60
N PHE A 43 1.39 -6.51 -13.97
CA PHE A 43 1.28 -6.29 -12.52
C PHE A 43 0.04 -5.47 -12.13
N TYR A 44 -0.38 -4.52 -12.98
CA TYR A 44 -1.55 -3.67 -12.72
C TYR A 44 -2.83 -4.17 -13.40
N GLY A 45 -2.77 -5.32 -14.09
CA GLY A 45 -3.92 -5.98 -14.69
C GLY A 45 -4.65 -6.93 -13.74
N GLY A 46 -5.94 -7.17 -13.99
CA GLY A 46 -6.73 -8.21 -13.32
C GLY A 46 -6.77 -8.10 -11.79
N THR A 47 -6.64 -9.25 -11.11
CA THR A 47 -6.73 -9.35 -9.64
C THR A 47 -5.61 -8.58 -8.91
N ASN A 48 -4.42 -8.49 -9.50
CA ASN A 48 -3.29 -7.75 -8.92
C ASN A 48 -3.55 -6.24 -8.95
N GLY A 49 -4.11 -5.73 -10.06
CA GLY A 49 -4.56 -4.34 -10.15
C GLY A 49 -5.54 -3.95 -9.05
N TRP A 50 -6.53 -4.82 -8.76
CA TRP A 50 -7.44 -4.64 -7.64
C TRP A 50 -6.73 -4.65 -6.28
N GLY A 51 -5.77 -5.55 -6.09
CA GLY A 51 -4.95 -5.60 -4.87
C GLY A 51 -4.17 -4.30 -4.64
N VAL A 52 -3.55 -3.75 -5.69
CA VAL A 52 -2.84 -2.46 -5.63
C VAL A 52 -3.80 -1.30 -5.38
N PHE A 53 -4.96 -1.30 -6.04
CA PHE A 53 -5.99 -0.27 -5.85
C PHE A 53 -6.48 -0.22 -4.41
N ILE A 54 -6.85 -1.37 -3.84
CA ILE A 54 -7.29 -1.49 -2.44
C ILE A 54 -6.17 -1.06 -1.48
N LEU A 55 -4.93 -1.50 -1.71
CA LEU A 55 -3.77 -1.13 -0.89
C LEU A 55 -3.46 0.38 -0.95
N GLY A 56 -3.72 1.02 -2.08
CA GLY A 56 -3.53 2.45 -2.18
C GLY A 56 -4.63 3.24 -1.45
N PHE A 57 -5.89 2.80 -1.55
CA PHE A 57 -6.99 3.41 -0.81
C PHE A 57 -6.86 3.23 0.71
N ILE A 58 -6.27 2.13 1.19
CA ILE A 58 -6.10 1.89 2.64
C ILE A 58 -5.04 2.81 3.30
N ARG A 59 -4.21 3.51 2.52
CA ARG A 59 -3.31 4.53 3.07
C ARG A 59 -4.04 5.76 3.60
N LEU A 60 -5.24 6.05 3.09
CA LEU A 60 -6.09 7.12 3.65
C LEU A 60 -6.49 6.83 5.11
N PRO A 61 -7.09 5.67 5.46
CA PRO A 61 -7.39 5.34 6.83
C PRO A 61 -6.15 5.18 7.73
N GLU A 62 -5.00 4.75 7.20
CA GLU A 62 -3.74 4.80 7.96
C GLU A 62 -3.35 6.25 8.33
N TYR A 63 -3.48 7.18 7.39
CA TYR A 63 -3.22 8.60 7.67
C TYR A 63 -4.23 9.17 8.68
N ILE A 64 -5.48 8.72 8.68
CA ILE A 64 -6.49 9.11 9.69
C ILE A 64 -6.07 8.67 11.11
N ASP A 65 -5.20 7.66 11.27
CA ASP A 65 -4.67 7.30 12.59
C ASP A 65 -3.85 8.45 13.22
N THR A 66 -3.15 9.25 12.39
CA THR A 66 -2.46 10.47 12.83
C THR A 66 -3.45 11.53 13.32
N LEU A 67 -4.62 11.64 12.70
CA LEU A 67 -5.68 12.56 13.11
C LEU A 67 -6.22 12.19 14.50
N PHE A 68 -6.40 10.89 14.79
CA PHE A 68 -6.81 10.44 16.12
C PHE A 68 -5.78 10.77 17.21
N ILE A 69 -4.49 10.80 16.89
CA ILE A 69 -3.42 11.20 17.84
C ILE A 69 -3.53 12.69 18.15
N VAL A 70 -3.72 13.52 17.13
CA VAL A 70 -3.91 14.98 17.28
C VAL A 70 -5.16 15.28 18.10
N LEU A 71 -6.28 14.60 17.81
CA LEU A 71 -7.53 14.75 18.58
C LEU A 71 -7.38 14.33 20.05
N LYS A 72 -6.51 13.36 20.33
CA LYS A 72 -6.18 12.93 21.70
C LYS A 72 -5.12 13.80 22.39
N LYS A 73 -4.66 14.89 21.75
CA LYS A 73 -3.61 15.80 22.26
C LYS A 73 -2.33 15.07 22.69
N ARG A 74 -1.97 13.99 21.99
CA ARG A 74 -0.70 13.27 22.23
C ARG A 74 0.42 13.89 21.37
N PRO A 75 1.67 13.86 21.85
CA PRO A 75 2.80 14.34 21.04
C PRO A 75 2.90 13.51 19.76
N LEU A 76 2.88 14.19 18.62
CA LEU A 76 3.01 13.60 17.30
C LEU A 76 4.50 13.61 16.93
N GLU A 77 5.12 12.44 16.85
CA GLU A 77 6.52 12.34 16.43
C GLU A 77 6.67 12.68 14.94
N PHE A 78 7.73 13.40 14.59
CA PHE A 78 7.98 13.86 13.23
C PHE A 78 7.95 12.73 12.20
N ILE A 79 8.64 11.62 12.50
CA ILE A 79 8.74 10.48 11.58
C ILE A 79 7.38 9.86 11.27
N HIS A 80 6.47 9.82 12.25
CA HIS A 80 5.19 9.13 12.12
C HIS A 80 4.31 9.82 11.08
N TRP A 81 4.03 11.11 11.25
CA TRP A 81 3.14 11.82 10.33
C TRP A 81 3.79 12.07 8.97
N TYR A 82 5.09 12.36 8.95
CA TYR A 82 5.83 12.55 7.69
C TYR A 82 5.80 11.27 6.84
N HIS A 83 6.07 10.12 7.46
CA HIS A 83 6.00 8.82 6.79
C HIS A 83 4.59 8.56 6.25
N HIS A 84 3.53 8.71 7.06
CA HIS A 84 2.17 8.45 6.62
C HIS A 84 1.67 9.42 5.53
N SER A 85 2.10 10.69 5.55
CA SER A 85 1.82 11.63 4.47
C SER A 85 2.55 11.25 3.19
N PHE A 86 3.83 10.89 3.27
CA PHE A 86 4.64 10.55 2.11
C PHE A 86 4.15 9.27 1.43
N THR A 87 3.88 8.21 2.19
CA THR A 87 3.37 6.95 1.63
C THR A 87 2.00 7.14 0.98
N LEU A 88 1.12 7.97 1.56
CA LEU A 88 -0.15 8.33 0.94
C LEU A 88 0.05 9.03 -0.41
N LEU A 89 0.93 10.03 -0.48
CA LEU A 89 1.19 10.76 -1.72
C LEU A 89 1.76 9.87 -2.83
N VAL A 90 2.74 9.03 -2.48
CA VAL A 90 3.32 8.07 -3.44
C VAL A 90 2.26 7.08 -3.91
N CYS A 91 1.52 6.45 -3.00
CA CYS A 91 0.47 5.51 -3.39
C CYS A 91 -0.61 6.17 -4.26
N TRP A 92 -1.01 7.41 -3.96
CA TRP A 92 -1.99 8.15 -4.77
C TRP A 92 -1.48 8.42 -6.18
N TYR A 93 -0.22 8.83 -6.30
CA TYR A 93 0.44 9.00 -7.60
C TYR A 93 0.39 7.68 -8.40
N HIS A 94 0.76 6.55 -7.80
CA HIS A 94 0.71 5.25 -8.47
C HIS A 94 -0.70 4.81 -8.87
N ILE A 95 -1.72 5.01 -8.02
CA ILE A 95 -3.13 4.70 -8.36
C ILE A 95 -3.62 5.56 -9.52
N SER A 96 -3.20 6.82 -9.62
CA SER A 96 -3.62 7.71 -10.71
C SER A 96 -3.17 7.24 -12.10
N TYR A 97 -2.16 6.36 -12.15
CA TYR A 97 -1.77 5.67 -13.38
C TYR A 97 -2.57 4.39 -13.62
N ILE A 98 -3.24 3.84 -12.63
CA ILE A 98 -4.07 2.63 -12.79
C ILE A 98 -5.47 2.99 -13.29
N LEU A 99 -5.99 4.16 -12.89
CA LEU A 99 -7.23 4.76 -13.40
C LEU A 99 -7.07 5.32 -14.82
#